data_AF-A0A9D1KIX9-F1
#
_entry.id   AF-A0A9D1KIX9-F1
#
_cell.length_a   1.000
_cell.length_b   1.000
_cell.length_c   1.000
_cell.angle_alpha   90.00
_cell.angle_beta   90.00
_cell.angle_gamma   90.00
#
_symmetry.space_group_name_H-M   'P 1'
#
loop_
_entity.id
_entity.type
_entity.pdbx_description
1 polymer ?
#
loop_
_entity_poly.entity_id
_entity_poly.type
_entity_poly.pdbx_seq_one_letter_code
_entity_poly.pdbx_strand_id
1 'polypeptide(L)' 'MNKARLTFLGSGTSQGVPMIGCDCPVCKSSDPRDRHLRSSVLVEYCGLTILVDAGPDFRFQMLRADVRHIDAILLT' A
#
# COMPACT_ATOMS: atom_id res chain seq x y z
N MET A 1 -9.85 -25.90 0.02
CA MET A 1 -9.94 -24.63 -0.72
C MET A 1 -8.67 -23.84 -0.46
N ASN A 2 -8.05 -23.28 -1.51
CA ASN A 2 -6.86 -22.45 -1.35
C ASN A 2 -7.28 -21.07 -0.81
N LYS A 3 -6.63 -20.60 0.25
CA LYS A 3 -6.93 -19.31 0.88
C LYS A 3 -6.10 -18.22 0.20
N ALA A 4 -6.75 -17.14 -0.23
CA ALA A 4 -6.07 -15.93 -0.66
C ALA A 4 -5.72 -15.05 0.56
N ARG A 5 -4.58 -14.38 0.53
CA ARG A 5 -4.21 -13.31 1.48
C ARG A 5 -4.15 -11.99 0.73
N LEU A 6 -4.73 -10.95 1.33
CA LEU A 6 -4.79 -9.61 0.76
C LEU A 6 -4.19 -8.64 1.77
N THR A 7 -3.15 -7.91 1.37
CA THR A 7 -2.43 -6.96 2.23
C THR A 7 -2.55 -5.57 1.64
N PHE A 8 -3.17 -4.65 2.38
CA PHE A 8 -3.21 -3.23 1.99
C PHE A 8 -1.83 -2.60 2.20
N LEU A 9 -1.16 -2.29 1.11
CA LEU A 9 0.14 -1.61 1.12
C LEU A 9 -0.04 -0.09 1.22
N GLY A 10 -1.13 0.42 0.66
CA GLY A 10 -1.60 1.79 0.85
C GLY A 10 -3.11 1.85 0.73
N SER A 11 -3.70 2.85 1.39
CA SER A 11 -5.15 3.10 1.43
C SER A 11 -5.47 4.59 1.30
N GLY A 12 -4.48 5.39 0.89
CA GLY A 12 -4.60 6.83 0.73
C GLY A 12 -5.01 7.25 -0.67
N THR A 13 -5.45 8.50 -0.77
CA THR A 13 -5.71 9.16 -2.06
C THR A 13 -4.42 9.35 -2.87
N SER A 14 -4.50 9.97 -4.05
CA SER A 14 -3.34 10.28 -4.88
C SER A 14 -2.24 11.10 -4.18
N GLN A 15 -2.58 11.83 -3.11
CA GLN A 15 -1.65 12.63 -2.33
C GLN A 15 -1.14 11.93 -1.06
N GLY A 16 -1.77 10.84 -0.64
CA GLY A 16 -1.54 10.23 0.68
C GLY A 16 -2.05 11.09 1.84
N VAL A 17 -1.76 10.65 3.07
CA VAL A 17 -2.01 11.40 4.31
C VAL A 17 -0.80 11.21 5.22
N PRO A 18 -0.16 12.29 5.71
CA PRO A 18 -0.54 13.70 5.54
C PRO A 18 -0.29 14.26 4.14
N MET A 19 -1.09 15.25 3.74
CA MET A 19 -0.82 16.05 2.54
C MET A 19 0.25 17.10 2.85
N ILE A 20 1.18 17.32 1.92
CA ILE A 20 2.27 18.29 2.05
C ILE A 20 1.69 19.68 2.32
N GLY A 21 2.09 20.29 3.44
CA GLY A 21 1.66 21.64 3.84
C GLY A 21 0.26 21.74 4.47
N CYS A 22 -0.43 20.62 4.72
CA CYS A 22 -1.76 20.64 5.33
C CYS A 22 -1.72 20.57 6.86
N ASP A 23 -2.44 21.47 7.51
CA ASP A 23 -2.50 21.60 8.97
C ASP A 23 -3.81 21.09 9.60
N CYS A 24 -4.64 20.36 8.85
CA CYS A 24 -5.92 19.87 9.36
C CYS A 24 -5.77 18.81 10.47
N PRO A 25 -6.81 18.56 11.29
CA PRO A 25 -6.74 17.59 12.39
C PRO A 25 -6.27 16.19 11.98
N VAL A 26 -6.67 15.71 10.79
CA VAL A 26 -6.28 14.38 10.29
C VAL A 26 -4.79 14.35 9.91
N CYS A 27 -4.30 15.36 9.17
CA CYS A 27 -2.88 15.44 8.80
C CYS A 27 -1.97 15.62 10.02
N LYS A 28 -2.48 16.21 11.11
CA LYS A 28 -1.78 16.35 12.40
C LYS A 28 -2.04 15.22 13.39
N SER A 29 -2.90 14.27 13.05
CA SER A 29 -3.27 13.18 13.95
C SER A 29 -2.03 12.40 14.41
N SER A 30 -1.98 12.04 15.68
CA SER A 30 -0.96 11.14 16.23
C SER A 30 -1.32 9.66 16.06
N ASP A 31 -2.53 9.34 15.61
CA ASP A 31 -2.93 7.97 15.33
C ASP A 31 -2.16 7.44 14.11
N PRO A 32 -1.39 6.35 14.24
CA PRO A 32 -0.65 5.79 13.11
C PRO A 32 -1.56 5.30 11.97
N ARG A 33 -2.84 5.04 12.25
CA ARG A 33 -3.81 4.61 11.23
C ARG A 33 -4.18 5.73 10.25
N ASP A 34 -3.98 6.99 10.63
CA ASP A 34 -4.18 8.15 9.76
C ASP A 34 -2.97 8.42 8.84
N ARG A 35 -1.95 7.55 8.84
CA ARG A 35 -0.80 7.62 7.92
C ARG A 35 -1.03 6.73 6.71
N HIS A 36 -1.46 7.33 5.61
CA HIS A 36 -1.85 6.63 4.40
C HIS A 36 -0.85 6.86 3.27
N LEU A 37 -0.20 5.78 2.83
CA LEU A 37 0.48 5.73 1.53
C LEU A 37 -0.56 5.65 0.41
N ARG A 38 -0.18 6.03 -0.81
CA ARG A 38 -1.06 5.90 -1.98
C ARG A 38 -1.49 4.45 -2.21
N SER A 39 -2.74 4.29 -2.65
CA SER A 39 -3.39 2.99 -2.86
C SER A 39 -2.51 1.97 -3.57
N SER A 40 -2.39 0.79 -2.97
CA SER A 40 -1.76 -0.41 -3.54
C SER A 40 -2.11 -1.61 -2.65
N VAL A 41 -2.23 -2.78 -3.26
CA VAL A 41 -2.57 -4.02 -2.56
C VAL A 41 -1.66 -5.15 -3.04
N LEU A 42 -1.21 -6.00 -2.12
CA LEU A 42 -0.56 -7.27 -2.43
C LEU A 42 -1.57 -8.41 -2.31
N VAL A 43 -1.64 -9.24 -3.34
CA VAL A 43 -2.47 -10.45 -3.37
C VAL A 43 -1.57 -11.67 -3.41
N GLU A 44 -1.72 -12.56 -2.43
CA GLU A 44 -1.03 -13.84 -2.39
C GLU A 44 -2.03 -14.97 -2.51
N TYR A 45 -1.90 -15.76 -3.58
CA TYR A 45 -2.84 -16.82 -3.91
C TYR A 45 -2.15 -17.93 -4.70
N CYS A 46 -2.35 -19.19 -4.27
CA CYS A 46 -1.78 -20.37 -4.95
C CYS A 46 -0.25 -20.28 -5.19
N GLY A 47 0.50 -19.67 -4.27
CA GLY A 47 1.95 -19.47 -4.39
C GLY A 47 2.37 -18.29 -5.27
N LEU A 48 1.42 -17.59 -5.90
CA LEU A 48 1.68 -16.37 -6.65
C LEU A 48 1.60 -15.16 -5.73
N THR A 49 2.51 -14.21 -5.96
CA THR A 49 2.56 -12.88 -5.35
C THR A 49 2.26 -11.84 -6.43
N ILE A 50 1.06 -11.26 -6.39
CA ILE A 50 0.57 -10.31 -7.39
C ILE A 50 0.45 -8.94 -6.74
N LEU A 51 1.09 -7.93 -7.33
CA LEU A 51 0.94 -6.54 -6.91
C LEU A 51 -0.18 -5.86 -7.73
N VAL A 52 -1.05 -5.11 -7.06
CA VAL A 52 -1.97 -4.17 -7.69
C VAL A 52 -1.43 -2.76 -7.49
N ASP A 53 -1.13 -2.08 -8.60
CA ASP A 53 -0.51 -0.76 -8.73
C ASP A 53 0.87 -0.58 -8.10
N ALA A 54 1.82 -0.11 -8.92
CA ALA A 54 3.19 0.22 -8.53
C ALA A 54 3.41 1.75 -8.51
N GLY A 55 2.68 2.46 -7.66
CA GLY A 55 2.81 3.91 -7.52
C GLY A 55 4.15 4.35 -6.88
N PRO A 56 4.39 5.66 -6.70
CA PRO A 56 5.66 6.18 -6.17
C PRO A 56 6.12 5.68 -4.77
N ASP A 57 5.27 4.97 -4.02
CA ASP A 57 5.50 4.47 -2.65
C ASP A 57 5.92 3.00 -2.72
N PHE A 58 5.88 2.40 -3.91
CA PHE A 58 6.14 1.00 -4.18
C PHE A 58 7.41 0.51 -3.47
N ARG A 59 8.53 1.22 -3.64
CA ARG A 59 9.80 0.84 -2.97
C ARG A 59 9.64 0.77 -1.44
N PHE A 60 9.02 1.78 -0.83
CA PHE A 60 8.82 1.80 0.62
C PHE A 60 7.81 0.73 1.06
N GLN A 61 6.75 0.50 0.28
CA GLN A 61 5.76 -0.55 0.52
C GLN A 61 6.39 -1.95 0.51
N MET A 62 7.24 -2.26 -0.49
CA MET A 62 7.94 -3.55 -0.56
C MET A 62 8.89 -3.75 0.61
N LEU A 63 9.66 -2.72 0.98
CA LEU A 63 10.56 -2.78 2.13
C LEU A 63 9.80 -2.95 3.44
N ARG A 64 8.71 -2.21 3.65
CA ARG A 64 7.89 -2.29 4.87
C ARG A 64 7.19 -3.64 5.02
N ALA A 65 6.79 -4.26 3.91
CA ALA A 65 6.10 -5.54 3.89
C ALA A 65 7.04 -6.76 3.71
N ASP A 66 8.35 -6.54 3.63
CA ASP A 66 9.39 -7.56 3.32
C ASP A 66 9.05 -8.42 2.08
N VAL A 67 8.53 -7.77 1.03
CA VAL A 67 8.22 -8.43 -0.24
C VAL A 67 9.49 -8.45 -1.09
N ARG A 68 9.96 -9.65 -1.42
CA ARG A 68 11.24 -9.86 -2.14
C ARG A 68 11.06 -10.38 -3.57
N HIS A 69 9.85 -10.80 -3.92
CA HIS A 69 9.52 -11.37 -5.22
C HIS A 69 8.08 -10.99 -5.59
N ILE A 70 7.85 -10.68 -6.86
CA ILE A 70 6.54 -10.39 -7.44
C ILE A 70 6.45 -11.18 -8.74
N ASP A 71 5.40 -11.97 -8.90
CA ASP A 71 5.15 -12.77 -10.09
C ASP A 71 4.46 -11.96 -11.19
N ALA A 72 3.58 -11.02 -10.80
CA ALA A 72 2.86 -10.17 -11.74
C ALA A 72 2.46 -8.82 -11.12
N ILE A 73 2.30 -7.81 -11.98
CA ILE A 73 1.75 -6.50 -11.63
C ILE A 73 0.48 -6.28 -12.45
N LEU A 74 -0.61 -5.91 -11.78
CA LEU A 74 -1.84 -5.39 -12.36
C LEU A 74 -1.87 -3.87 -12.17
N LEU A 75 -2.06 -3.11 -13.26
CA LEU A 75 -2.16 -1.64 -13.23
C LEU A 75 -3.59 -1.21 -13.54
N THR A 76 -4.09 -0.20 -12.83
CA THR A 76 -5.45 0.37 -13.00
C THR A 76 -5.45 1.84 -13.45
#